data_AF-A0A6I3X807-F1
#
_entry.id   AF-A0A6I3X807-F1
#
_cell.length_a   1.000
_cell.length_b   1.000
_cell.length_c   1.000
_cell.angle_alpha   90.00
_cell.angle_beta   90.00
_cell.angle_gamma   90.00
#
_symmetry.space_group_name_H-M   'P 1'
#
loop_
_entity.id
_entity.type
_entity.pdbx_description
1 polymer ?
#
loop_
_entity_poly.entity_id
_entity_poly.type
_entity_poly.pdbx_seq_one_letter_code
_entity_poly.pdbx_strand_id
1 'polypeptide(L)' 'MKNEHFAEARADSRMAQCVDTGVKVSMADGVTPALEFMLKSGVPREVAMRVLSGPRFIRHPSPSGEGAPG' A
#
# COMPACT_ATOMS: atom_id res chain seq x y z
N MET A 1 15.46 3.40 -33.18
CA MET A 1 15.46 2.29 -32.21
C MET A 1 14.22 2.42 -31.33
N LYS A 2 13.43 1.34 -31.16
CA LYS A 2 12.10 1.33 -30.52
C LYS A 2 12.15 0.47 -29.25
N ASN A 3 12.77 0.95 -28.17
CA ASN A 3 13.00 0.10 -26.99
C ASN A 3 12.81 0.79 -25.62
N GLU A 4 12.21 1.97 -25.52
CA GLU A 4 11.99 2.63 -24.20
C GLU A 4 10.61 2.33 -23.57
N HIS A 5 9.54 2.29 -24.37
CA HIS A 5 8.17 2.09 -23.85
C HIS A 5 7.94 0.76 -23.12
N PHE A 6 8.63 -0.32 -23.49
CA PHE A 6 8.48 -1.62 -22.84
C PHE A 6 9.19 -1.70 -21.49
N ALA A 7 10.22 -0.87 -21.27
CA ALA A 7 10.97 -0.81 -20.01
C ALA A 7 10.19 0.01 -18.97
N GLU A 8 9.60 1.15 -19.36
CA GLU A 8 8.74 1.96 -18.51
C GLU A 8 7.50 1.18 -18.06
N ALA A 9 6.77 0.54 -18.98
CA ALA A 9 5.58 -0.24 -18.61
C ALA A 9 5.90 -1.41 -17.64
N ARG A 10 7.09 -2.01 -17.74
CA ARG A 10 7.56 -3.05 -16.80
C ARG A 10 7.97 -2.46 -15.45
N ALA A 11 8.62 -1.30 -15.45
CA ALA A 11 8.95 -0.57 -14.22
C ALA A 11 7.68 -0.17 -13.46
N ASP A 12 6.68 0.31 -14.17
CA ASP A 12 5.36 0.66 -13.63
C ASP A 12 4.63 -0.58 -13.08
N SER A 13 4.68 -1.71 -13.80
CA SER A 13 4.08 -2.96 -13.35
C SER A 13 4.74 -3.52 -12.09
N ARG A 14 6.07 -3.40 -11.97
CA ARG A 14 6.81 -3.81 -10.77
C ARG A 14 6.47 -2.90 -9.58
N MET A 15 6.43 -1.60 -9.81
CA MET A 15 6.06 -0.62 -8.80
C MET A 15 4.62 -0.84 -8.31
N ALA A 16 3.68 -1.09 -9.22
CA ALA A 16 2.29 -1.40 -8.87
C ALA A 16 2.17 -2.65 -7.97
N GLN A 17 2.95 -3.71 -8.25
CA GLN A 17 2.98 -4.91 -7.42
C GLN A 17 3.56 -4.66 -6.02
N CYS A 18 4.64 -3.85 -5.93
CA CYS A 18 5.21 -3.45 -4.64
C CYS A 18 4.21 -2.62 -3.82
N VAL A 19 3.48 -1.73 -4.47
CA VAL A 19 2.41 -0.94 -3.83
C VAL A 19 1.28 -1.85 -3.35
N ASP A 20 0.76 -2.75 -4.18
CA ASP A 20 -0.30 -3.70 -3.80
C ASP A 20 0.13 -4.59 -2.61
N THR A 21 1.39 -5.02 -2.60
CA THR A 21 1.93 -5.84 -1.52
C THR A 21 2.04 -5.03 -0.22
N GLY A 22 2.59 -3.81 -0.28
CA GLY A 22 2.68 -2.96 0.91
C GLY A 22 1.29 -2.59 1.47
N VAL A 23 0.29 -2.45 0.61
CA VAL A 23 -1.13 -2.29 1.01
C VAL A 23 -1.63 -3.49 1.82
N LYS A 24 -1.36 -4.71 1.37
CA LYS A 24 -1.73 -5.93 2.09
C LYS A 24 -1.02 -6.03 3.44
N VAL A 25 0.28 -5.72 3.47
CA VAL A 25 1.06 -5.66 4.71
C VAL A 25 0.48 -4.62 5.66
N SER A 26 0.00 -3.47 5.16
CA SER A 26 -0.57 -2.44 6.02
C SER A 26 -1.86 -2.88 6.72
N MET A 27 -2.62 -3.75 6.07
CA MET A 27 -3.85 -4.31 6.62
C MET A 27 -3.58 -5.44 7.62
N ALA A 28 -2.50 -6.20 7.42
CA ALA A 28 -2.13 -7.33 8.29
C ALA A 28 -1.28 -6.92 9.51
N ASP A 29 -0.22 -6.14 9.27
CA ASP A 29 0.83 -5.83 10.26
C ASP A 29 0.87 -4.34 10.64
N GLY A 30 0.17 -3.49 9.89
CA GLY A 30 0.08 -2.04 10.12
C GLY A 30 0.93 -1.18 9.19
N VAL A 31 0.76 0.14 9.31
CA VAL A 31 1.31 1.11 8.34
C VAL A 31 2.84 1.20 8.37
N THR A 32 3.47 1.07 9.55
CA THR A 32 4.93 1.16 9.70
C THR A 32 5.67 0.06 8.92
N PRO A 33 5.40 -1.25 9.13
CA PRO A 33 6.07 -2.30 8.37
C PRO A 33 5.78 -2.25 6.86
N ALA A 34 4.57 -1.80 6.49
CA ALA A 34 4.21 -1.59 5.09
C ALA A 34 5.04 -0.49 4.41
N LEU A 35 5.25 0.63 5.10
CA LEU A 35 6.07 1.74 4.62
C LEU A 35 7.52 1.30 4.43
N GLU A 36 8.08 0.57 5.41
CA GLU A 36 9.44 0.04 5.31
C GLU A 36 9.60 -0.92 4.13
N PHE A 37 8.63 -1.80 3.89
CA PHE A 37 8.63 -2.71 2.74
C PHE A 37 8.62 -1.95 1.40
N MET A 38 7.75 -0.95 1.27
CA MET A 38 7.63 -0.14 0.05
C MET A 38 8.93 0.61 -0.25
N LEU A 39 9.55 1.22 0.77
CA LEU A 39 10.83 1.92 0.63
C LEU A 39 11.97 0.97 0.21
N LYS A 40 12.08 -0.21 0.86
CA LYS A 40 13.07 -1.23 0.49
C LYS A 40 12.88 -1.76 -0.93
N SER A 41 11.64 -1.76 -1.43
CA SER A 41 11.31 -2.21 -2.79
C SER A 41 11.58 -1.18 -3.89
N GLY A 42 11.92 0.06 -3.50
CA GLY A 42 12.20 1.18 -4.40
C GLY A 42 11.00 2.09 -4.65
N VAL A 43 9.91 1.96 -3.89
CA VAL A 43 8.77 2.88 -3.99
C VAL A 43 9.12 4.19 -3.30
N PRO A 44 8.95 5.35 -3.95
CA PRO A 44 9.20 6.65 -3.34
C PRO A 44 8.34 6.87 -2.09
N ARG A 45 8.91 7.48 -1.05
CA ARG A 45 8.21 7.75 0.23
C ARG A 45 6.89 8.50 0.03
N GLU A 46 6.85 9.46 -0.88
CA GLU A 46 5.63 10.23 -1.16
C GLU A 46 4.51 9.37 -1.77
N VAL A 47 4.88 8.40 -2.62
CA VAL A 47 3.93 7.43 -3.18
C VAL A 47 3.44 6.49 -2.08
N ALA A 48 4.37 5.93 -1.29
CA ALA A 48 4.05 5.02 -0.19
C ALA A 48 3.14 5.69 0.85
N MET A 49 3.46 6.92 1.27
CA MET A 49 2.63 7.68 2.20
C MET A 49 1.24 7.95 1.63
N ARG A 50 1.10 8.40 0.37
CA ARG A 50 -0.22 8.62 -0.24
C ARG A 50 -1.05 7.35 -0.31
N VAL A 51 -0.44 6.22 -0.62
CA VAL A 51 -1.13 4.93 -0.65
C VAL A 51 -1.57 4.56 0.75
N LEU A 52 -0.67 4.55 1.73
CA LEU A 52 -0.94 4.10 3.09
C LEU A 52 -1.82 5.06 3.91
N SER A 53 -1.83 6.35 3.57
CA SER A 53 -2.69 7.37 4.17
C SER A 53 -4.01 7.57 3.40
N GLY A 54 -4.25 6.80 2.33
CA GLY A 54 -5.42 6.97 1.49
C GLY A 54 -6.72 6.65 2.25
N PRO A 55 -7.85 7.28 1.90
CA PRO A 55 -9.13 7.06 2.58
C PRO A 55 -9.67 5.62 2.50
N ARG A 56 -9.09 4.75 1.65
CA ARG A 56 -9.36 3.31 1.66
C ARG A 56 -8.74 2.57 2.87
N PHE A 57 -7.80 3.19 3.58
CA PHE A 57 -7.13 2.67 4.77
C PHE A 57 -7.60 3.35 6.06
N ILE A 58 -8.33 4.46 5.93
CA ILE A 58 -9.07 5.07 7.03
C ILE A 58 -10.23 4.13 7.32
N ARG A 59 -9.96 3.20 8.25
CA ARG A 59 -10.89 2.30 8.94
C ARG A 59 -12.34 2.41 8.45
N HIS A 60 -12.85 1.35 7.84
CA HIS A 60 -14.19 0.94 8.24
C HIS A 60 -14.18 0.84 9.76
N PRO A 61 -15.11 1.50 10.49
CA PRO A 61 -15.33 1.15 11.87
C PRO A 61 -15.61 -0.35 11.87
N SER A 62 -14.74 -1.13 12.53
CA SER A 62 -15.12 -2.46 12.97
C SER A 62 -16.48 -2.32 13.64
N PRO A 63 -17.53 -3.08 13.26
CA PRO A 63 -18.61 -3.29 14.19
C PRO A 63 -17.97 -4.07 15.34
N SER A 64 -17.48 -3.34 16.33
CA SER A 64 -17.22 -3.88 17.65
C SER A 64 -18.54 -4.54 18.04
N GLY A 65 -18.56 -5.87 18.01
CA GLY A 65 -19.50 -6.61 18.80
C GLY A 65 -19.17 -6.28 20.24
N GLU A 66 -19.90 -5.35 20.84
CA GLU A 66 -19.93 -5.20 22.28
C GLU A 66 -21.39 -4.96 22.66
N GLY A 67 -21.97 -5.98 23.29
CA GLY A 67 -23.32 -5.96 23.80
C GLY A 67 -23.53 -4.80 24.78
N ALA A 68 -24.64 -4.11 24.62
CA ALA A 68 -25.19 -3.27 25.67
C ALA A 68 -26.18 -4.12 26.48
N PRO A 69 -25.93 -4.36 27.78
CA PRO A 69 -27.00 -4.64 28.73
C PRO A 69 -27.63 -3.31 29.16
N GLY A 70 -28.96 -3.26 29.14
CA GLY A 70 -29.78 -2.13 29.59
C GLY A 70 -31.23 -2.38 29.28
#